data_AF-A0A5C7X979-F1
#
_entry.id   AF-A0A5C7X979-F1
#
_cell.length_a   1.000
_cell.length_b   1.000
_cell.length_c   1.000
_cell.angle_alpha   90.00
_cell.angle_beta   90.00
_cell.angle_gamma   90.00
#
_symmetry.space_group_name_H-M   'P 1'
#
loop_
_entity.id
_entity.type
_entity.pdbx_description
1 polymer ?
#
loop_
_entity_poly.entity_id
_entity_poly.type
_entity_poly.pdbx_seq_one_letter_code
_entity_poly.pdbx_strand_id
1 'polypeptide(L)'
;MTVYVDDAVHLWRGRRWAHLLADTLEELHRFTDALGVPRRAFQDKRSGAHYDIDAALRERALALGAVAVSRHTDRERVRAIIRNAKRQWSGAARADAQTDAQAKADHDADPNVRAMVESS
;
A
#
# COMPACT_ATOMS: atom_id res chain seq x y z
N MET A 1 11.44 9.17 -6.07
CA MET A 1 10.22 9.89 -6.45
C MET A 1 9.74 9.30 -7.76
N THR A 2 8.86 8.32 -7.62
CA THR A 2 8.60 7.32 -8.67
C THR A 2 7.17 6.84 -8.56
N VAL A 3 6.50 6.73 -9.70
CA VAL A 3 5.23 6.03 -9.84
C VAL A 3 5.50 4.67 -10.48
N TYR A 4 4.93 3.62 -9.92
CA TYR A 4 5.08 2.25 -10.37
C TYR A 4 3.75 1.74 -10.89
N VAL A 5 3.80 0.98 -11.98
CA VAL A 5 2.64 0.25 -12.51
C VAL A 5 2.99 -1.22 -12.66
N ASP A 6 2.14 -2.08 -12.11
CA ASP A 6 2.36 -3.53 -12.22
C ASP A 6 1.80 -4.12 -13.53
N ASP A 7 1.96 -5.44 -13.70
CA ASP A 7 1.39 -6.14 -14.84
C ASP A 7 -0.14 -6.08 -14.79
N ALA A 8 -0.78 -5.81 -15.94
CA ALA A 8 -2.22 -5.92 -16.07
C ALA A 8 -2.64 -7.39 -16.18
N VAL A 9 -2.61 -8.14 -15.07
CA VAL A 9 -2.87 -9.59 -15.05
C VAL A 9 -4.17 -9.96 -14.33
N HIS A 10 -4.82 -9.01 -13.66
CA HIS A 10 -6.07 -9.27 -12.95
C HIS A 10 -7.26 -9.17 -13.92
N LEU A 11 -7.89 -10.30 -14.23
CA LEU A 11 -9.10 -10.34 -15.05
C LEU A 11 -10.32 -9.95 -14.22
N TRP A 12 -10.94 -8.83 -14.57
CA TRP A 12 -12.21 -8.40 -13.98
C TRP A 12 -13.08 -7.71 -15.03
N ARG A 13 -14.34 -8.15 -15.15
CA ARG A 13 -15.32 -7.68 -16.16
C ARG A 13 -14.78 -7.70 -17.60
N GLY A 14 -14.08 -8.76 -17.97
CA GLY A 14 -13.50 -8.93 -19.32
C GLY A 14 -12.28 -8.05 -19.61
N ARG A 15 -11.77 -7.34 -18.61
CA ARG A 15 -10.62 -6.44 -18.74
C ARG A 15 -9.49 -6.86 -17.81
N ARG A 16 -8.28 -6.50 -18.20
CA ARG A 16 -7.08 -6.69 -17.38
C ARG A 16 -6.78 -5.40 -16.63
N TRP A 17 -6.51 -5.55 -15.34
CA TRP A 17 -6.27 -4.45 -14.42
C TRP A 17 -4.88 -4.52 -13.81
N ALA A 18 -4.30 -3.34 -13.64
CA ALA A 18 -3.01 -3.09 -13.02
C ALA A 18 -3.18 -2.09 -11.86
N HIS A 19 -2.25 -2.13 -10.92
CA HIS A 19 -2.16 -1.23 -9.79
C HIS A 19 -1.14 -0.13 -10.07
N LEU A 20 -1.54 1.12 -9.81
CA LEU A 20 -0.65 2.28 -9.70
C LEU A 20 -0.32 2.54 -8.24
N LEU A 21 0.98 2.61 -7.94
CA LEU A 21 1.56 2.86 -6.62
C LEU A 21 2.64 3.93 -6.74
N ALA A 22 3.04 4.55 -5.64
CA ALA A 22 4.13 5.54 -5.68
C ALA A 22 4.93 5.58 -4.36
N ASP A 23 6.06 6.29 -4.40
CA ASP A 23 6.85 6.56 -3.20
C ASP A 23 6.04 7.40 -2.19
N THR A 24 5.20 8.34 -2.66
CA THR A 24 4.29 9.17 -1.83
C THR A 24 2.88 9.32 -2.44
N LEU A 25 1.89 9.66 -1.60
CA LEU A 25 0.50 9.89 -2.03
C LEU A 25 0.36 11.11 -2.92
N GLU A 26 1.13 12.17 -2.65
CA GLU A 26 1.14 13.39 -3.46
C GLU A 26 1.53 13.08 -4.91
N GLU A 27 2.61 12.32 -5.09
CA GLU A 27 3.04 11.87 -6.41
C GLU A 27 2.00 11.01 -7.09
N LEU A 28 1.41 10.07 -6.34
CA LEU A 28 0.38 9.19 -6.88
C LEU A 28 -0.81 10.01 -7.39
N HIS A 29 -1.29 10.97 -6.61
CA HIS A 29 -2.42 11.82 -6.98
C HIS A 29 -2.11 12.70 -8.17
N ARG A 30 -0.98 13.41 -8.14
CA ARG A 30 -0.52 14.26 -9.24
C ARG A 30 -0.39 13.47 -10.55
N PHE A 31 0.13 12.24 -10.48
CA PHE A 31 0.28 11.39 -11.65
C PHE A 31 -1.08 10.93 -12.19
N THR A 32 -2.01 10.56 -11.30
CA THR A 32 -3.37 10.17 -11.73
C THR A 32 -4.16 11.33 -12.32
N ASP A 33 -3.95 12.56 -11.86
CA ASP A 33 -4.56 13.75 -12.44
C ASP A 33 -4.09 13.96 -13.89
N ALA A 34 -2.79 13.78 -14.16
CA ALA A 34 -2.24 13.82 -15.51
C ALA A 34 -2.75 12.67 -16.41
N LEU A 35 -3.04 11.51 -15.82
CA LEU A 35 -3.60 10.35 -16.51
C LEU A 35 -5.13 10.46 -16.73
N GLY A 36 -5.79 11.45 -16.12
CA GLY A 36 -7.23 11.65 -16.18
C GLY A 36 -8.04 10.68 -15.30
N VAL A 37 -7.39 10.06 -14.31
CA VAL A 37 -8.04 9.16 -13.35
C VAL A 37 -8.56 9.97 -12.16
N PRO A 38 -9.86 9.96 -11.84
CA PRO A 38 -10.43 10.84 -10.84
C PRO A 38 -10.04 10.43 -9.42
N ARG A 39 -9.86 11.40 -8.51
CA ARG A 39 -9.50 11.19 -7.10
C ARG A 39 -10.37 10.18 -6.36
N ARG A 40 -11.66 10.08 -6.71
CA ARG A 40 -12.61 9.10 -6.13
C ARG A 40 -12.27 7.63 -6.44
N ALA A 41 -11.43 7.37 -7.44
CA ALA A 41 -10.97 6.02 -7.77
C ALA A 41 -9.86 5.54 -6.83
N PHE A 42 -9.32 6.43 -5.99
CA PHE A 42 -8.29 6.09 -5.02
C PHE A 42 -8.78 5.04 -4.03
N GLN A 43 -7.95 4.04 -3.81
CA GLN A 43 -8.21 2.95 -2.87
C GLN A 43 -7.32 3.14 -1.63
N ASP A 44 -7.89 3.72 -0.59
CA ASP A 44 -7.24 3.89 0.72
C ASP A 44 -7.50 2.66 1.61
N LYS A 45 -6.77 1.56 1.36
CA LYS A 45 -7.02 0.26 1.99
C LYS A 45 -5.84 -0.22 2.83
N ARG A 46 -6.11 -1.05 3.85
CA ARG A 46 -5.09 -1.77 4.64
C ARG A 46 -4.11 -2.59 3.79
N SER A 47 -4.55 -3.07 2.62
CA SER A 47 -3.69 -3.76 1.67
C SER A 47 -2.65 -2.86 1.00
N GLY A 48 -2.83 -1.54 1.05
CA GLY A 48 -1.97 -0.51 0.49
C GLY A 48 -2.79 0.60 -0.19
N ALA A 49 -2.31 1.84 -0.13
CA ALA A 49 -2.86 2.95 -0.88
C ALA A 49 -2.48 2.87 -2.37
N HIS A 50 -3.46 2.86 -3.28
CA HIS A 50 -3.23 2.67 -4.72
C HIS A 50 -4.40 3.19 -5.58
N TYR A 51 -4.22 3.14 -6.90
CA TYR A 51 -5.30 3.19 -7.89
C TYR A 51 -5.30 1.93 -8.74
N ASP A 52 -6.48 1.49 -9.16
CA ASP A 52 -6.65 0.45 -10.16
C ASP A 52 -6.89 1.08 -11.53
N ILE A 53 -6.14 0.63 -12.54
CA ILE A 53 -6.26 1.10 -13.92
C ILE A 53 -6.38 -0.07 -14.89
N ASP A 54 -7.08 0.14 -16.00
CA ASP A 54 -7.16 -0.85 -17.07
C ASP A 54 -5.88 -0.93 -17.91
N ALA A 55 -5.78 -1.93 -18.77
CA ALA A 55 -4.64 -2.11 -19.66
C ALA A 55 -4.36 -0.91 -20.58
N ALA A 56 -5.38 -0.18 -21.05
CA ALA A 56 -5.16 0.97 -21.93
C ALA A 56 -4.58 2.17 -21.16
N LEU A 57 -5.06 2.40 -19.94
CA LEU A 57 -4.49 3.36 -19.01
C LEU A 57 -3.08 2.98 -18.58
N ARG A 58 -2.78 1.68 -18.42
CA ARG A 58 -1.42 1.20 -18.11
C ARG A 58 -0.43 1.61 -19.20
N GLU A 59 -0.76 1.40 -20.46
CA GLU A 59 0.12 1.81 -21.57
C GLU A 59 0.36 3.32 -21.58
N ARG A 60 -0.68 4.11 -21.27
CA ARG A 60 -0.52 5.57 -21.11
C ARG A 60 0.33 5.93 -19.89
N ALA A 61 0.18 5.23 -18.77
CA ALA A 61 1.00 5.45 -17.59
C ALA A 61 2.48 5.19 -17.89
N LEU A 62 2.80 4.13 -18.63
CA LEU A 62 4.17 3.84 -19.08
C LEU A 62 4.70 4.95 -19.99
N ALA A 63 3.90 5.41 -20.95
CA ALA A 63 4.26 6.53 -21.82
C ALA A 63 4.49 7.86 -21.06
N LEU A 64 3.80 8.05 -19.93
CA LEU A 64 3.97 9.19 -19.03
C LEU A 64 5.14 9.01 -18.04
N GLY A 65 5.88 7.90 -18.10
CA GLY A 65 7.07 7.67 -17.29
C GLY A 65 6.83 6.86 -16.01
N ALA A 66 5.69 6.19 -15.85
CA ALA A 66 5.55 5.19 -14.80
C ALA A 66 6.55 4.05 -15.02
N VAL A 67 7.13 3.57 -13.92
CA VAL A 67 8.07 2.45 -13.95
C VAL A 67 7.30 1.13 -13.93
N ALA A 68 7.46 0.33 -14.98
CA ALA A 68 6.94 -1.03 -15.01
C ALA A 68 7.62 -1.87 -13.93
N VAL A 69 6.82 -2.61 -13.16
CA VAL A 69 7.30 -3.61 -12.21
C VAL A 69 6.53 -4.90 -12.38
N SER A 70 7.20 -6.05 -12.33
CA SER A 70 6.52 -7.33 -12.39
C SER A 70 6.77 -8.14 -11.13
N ARG A 71 5.71 -8.77 -10.62
CA ARG A 71 5.84 -9.77 -9.54
C ARG A 71 6.61 -11.02 -9.98
N HIS A 72 6.82 -11.22 -11.27
CA HIS A 72 7.55 -12.36 -11.81
C HIS A 72 9.05 -12.08 -11.89
N THR A 73 9.47 -10.86 -12.24
CA THR A 73 10.89 -10.48 -12.39
C THR A 73 11.44 -9.66 -11.22
N ASP A 74 10.60 -8.86 -10.54
CA ASP A 74 11.02 -7.83 -9.58
C ASP A 74 10.46 -8.06 -8.16
N ARG A 75 10.37 -9.32 -7.72
CA ARG A 75 9.69 -9.70 -6.47
C ARG A 75 10.04 -8.84 -5.26
N GLU A 76 11.34 -8.64 -5.00
CA GLU A 76 11.78 -7.86 -3.82
C GLU A 76 11.41 -6.38 -3.93
N ARG A 77 11.50 -5.81 -5.15
CA ARG A 77 11.09 -4.44 -5.41
C ARG A 77 9.59 -4.26 -5.23
N VAL A 78 8.78 -5.16 -5.80
CA VAL A 78 7.32 -5.15 -5.63
C VAL A 78 6.94 -5.29 -4.15
N ARG A 79 7.61 -6.17 -3.40
CA ARG A 79 7.40 -6.29 -1.94
C ARG A 79 7.70 -4.98 -1.22
N ALA A 80 8.79 -4.29 -1.57
CA ALA A 80 9.12 -3.00 -0.98
C ALA A 80 8.06 -1.92 -1.31
N ILE A 81 7.62 -1.85 -2.56
CA ILE A 81 6.56 -0.92 -3.00
C ILE A 81 5.27 -1.19 -2.23
N ILE A 82 4.83 -2.45 -2.12
CA ILE A 82 3.62 -2.82 -1.38
C ILE A 82 3.76 -2.47 0.11
N ARG A 83 4.92 -2.72 0.73
CA ARG A 83 5.16 -2.31 2.12
C ARG A 83 5.02 -0.79 2.28
N ASN A 84 5.57 -0.02 1.35
CA ASN A 84 5.43 1.43 1.37
C ASN A 84 3.97 1.87 1.22
N ALA A 85 3.24 1.30 0.25
CA ALA A 85 1.83 1.60 0.04
C ALA A 85 0.97 1.29 1.29
N LYS A 86 1.28 0.22 2.03
CA LYS A 86 0.62 -0.10 3.30
C LYS A 86 0.89 0.93 4.40
N ARG A 87 2.10 1.49 4.46
CA ARG A 87 2.43 2.57 5.40
C ARG A 87 1.72 3.89 5.07
N GLN A 88 1.42 4.10 3.80
CA GLN A 88 0.70 5.28 3.32
C GLN A 88 -0.83 5.19 3.49
N TRP A 89 -1.37 4.03 3.87
CA TRP A 89 -2.79 3.88 4.20
C TRP A 89 -3.15 4.75 5.42
N SER A 90 -4.24 5.51 5.34
CA SER A 90 -4.63 6.44 6.42
C SER A 90 -4.88 5.77 7.78
N GLY A 91 -5.22 4.48 7.78
CA GLY A 91 -5.41 3.70 9.01
C GLY A 91 -4.14 3.10 9.60
N ALA A 92 -2.97 3.24 8.97
CA ALA A 92 -1.73 2.60 9.42
C ALA A 92 -1.35 3.03 10.84
N ALA A 93 -1.32 4.33 11.12
CA ALA A 93 -0.98 4.87 12.45
C ALA A 93 -1.94 4.38 13.55
N ARG A 94 -3.23 4.20 13.22
CA ARG A 94 -4.23 3.67 14.17
C ARG A 94 -4.02 2.19 14.46
N ALA A 95 -3.68 1.42 13.43
CA ALA A 95 -3.39 -0.01 13.57
C ALA A 95 -2.12 -0.25 14.40
N ASP A 96 -1.08 0.57 14.21
CA ASP A 96 0.16 0.50 14.97
C ASP A 96 -0.10 0.80 16.46
N ALA A 97 -0.80 1.91 16.77
CA ALA A 97 -1.13 2.28 18.15
C ALA A 97 -2.01 1.22 18.86
N GLN A 98 -2.95 0.59 18.16
CA GLN A 98 -3.79 -0.46 18.73
C GLN A 98 -3.01 -1.75 18.99
N THR A 99 -2.01 -2.06 18.15
CA THR A 99 -1.13 -3.22 18.34
C THR A 99 -0.23 -3.03 19.56
N ASP A 100 0.35 -1.84 19.72
CA ASP A 100 1.19 -1.50 20.89
C ASP A 100 0.39 -1.54 22.20
N ALA A 101 -0.84 -1.00 22.18
CA ALA A 101 -1.72 -1.05 23.34
C ALA A 101 -2.11 -2.48 23.74
N GLN A 102 -2.38 -3.35 22.76
CA GLN A 102 -2.67 -4.77 23.02
C GLN A 102 -1.45 -5.50 23.59
N ALA A 103 -0.26 -5.30 23.01
CA ALA A 103 0.97 -5.93 23.48
C ALA A 103 1.33 -5.51 24.92
N LYS A 104 1.13 -4.23 25.27
CA LYS A 104 1.29 -3.73 26.64
C LYS A 104 0.28 -4.37 27.59
N ALA A 105 -0.99 -4.47 27.20
CA ALA A 105 -2.02 -5.12 28.02
C ALA A 105 -1.71 -6.60 28.25
N ASP A 106 -1.25 -7.32 27.23
CA ASP A 106 -0.85 -8.73 27.33
C ASP A 106 0.37 -8.91 28.25
N HIS A 107 1.35 -7.99 28.19
CA HIS A 107 2.51 -7.98 29.09
C HIS A 107 2.13 -7.66 30.54
N ASP A 108 1.29 -6.65 30.78
CA ASP A 108 0.81 -6.26 32.12
C ASP A 108 -0.09 -7.36 32.74
N ALA A 109 -0.76 -8.17 31.91
CA ALA A 109 -1.58 -9.31 32.34
C ALA A 109 -0.78 -10.59 32.61
N ASP A 110 0.53 -10.63 32.29
CA ASP A 110 1.38 -11.79 32.56
C ASP A 110 1.56 -11.97 34.09
N PRO A 111 1.10 -13.10 34.68
CA PRO A 111 1.17 -13.33 36.11
C PRO A 111 2.62 -13.32 36.66
N ASN A 112 3.63 -13.61 35.82
CA ASN A 112 5.03 -13.57 36.23
C ASN A 112 5.56 -12.13 36.34
N VAL A 113 5.08 -11.21 35.50
CA VAL A 113 5.45 -9.79 35.54
C VAL A 113 4.81 -9.13 36.77
N ARG A 114 3.55 -9.45 37.05
CA ARG A 114 2.78 -8.89 38.17
C ARG A 114 3.38 -9.24 39.55
N ALA A 115 3.83 -10.47 39.74
CA ALA A 115 4.45 -10.92 41.01
C ALA A 115 5.79 -10.23 41.31
N MET A 116 6.49 -9.74 40.28
CA MET A 116 7.80 -9.10 40.40
C MET A 116 7.69 -7.62 40.84
N VAL A 117 6.60 -6.95 40.46
CA VAL A 117 6.30 -5.55 40.87
C VAL A 117 5.75 -5.49 42.30
N GLU A 118 5.01 -6.50 42.74
CA GLU A 118 4.42 -6.57 44.09
C GLU A 118 5.42 -6.96 45.20
N SER A 119 6.64 -7.39 44.83
CA SER A 119 7.69 -7.84 45.76
C SER A 119 8.83 -6.82 45.99
N SER A 120 8.71 -5.58 45.48
CA SER A 120 9.72 -4.51 45.59
C SER A 120 9.27 -3.33 46.44
#